data_AF-A0A1C3WXU7-F1
#
_entry.id   AF-A0A1C3WXU7-F1
#
_cell.length_a   1.000
_cell.length_b   1.000
_cell.length_c   1.000
_cell.angle_alpha   90.00
_cell.angle_beta   90.00
_cell.angle_gamma   90.00
#
_symmetry.space_group_name_H-M   'P 1'
#
loop_
_entity.id
_entity.type
_entity.pdbx_description
1 polymer ?
#
loop_
_entity_poly.entity_id
_entity_poly.type
_entity_poly.pdbx_seq_one_letter_code
_entity_poly.pdbx_strand_id
1 'polypeptide(L)' 'MALPALLKDSLTLPVVGSPLFIVSGPELVIAQCKAGVVGSFPALNARPVEKLDEWLSRI' A
#
# COMPACT_ATOMS: atom_id res chain seq x y z
N MET A 1 0.87 -21.27 -8.03
CA MET A 1 1.98 -20.76 -7.18
C MET A 1 1.47 -20.66 -5.76
N ALA A 2 2.19 -21.18 -4.77
CA ALA A 2 1.80 -21.03 -3.37
C ALA A 2 2.17 -19.63 -2.86
N LEU A 3 1.35 -19.06 -1.99
CA LEU A 3 1.63 -17.78 -1.35
C LEU A 3 2.76 -17.95 -0.31
N PRO A 4 3.77 -17.05 -0.25
CA PRO A 4 4.81 -17.11 0.76
C PRO A 4 4.23 -17.12 2.18
N ALA A 5 4.85 -17.85 3.11
CA ALA A 5 4.36 -17.99 4.48
C ALA A 5 4.11 -16.64 5.18
N LEU A 6 4.97 -15.65 4.91
CA LEU A 6 4.85 -14.30 5.47
C LEU A 6 3.53 -13.60 5.12
N LEU A 7 2.92 -13.93 3.99
CA LEU A 7 1.71 -13.27 3.49
C LEU A 7 0.44 -14.09 3.73
N LYS A 8 0.59 -15.35 4.18
CA LYS A 8 -0.50 -16.33 4.22
C LYS A 8 -1.64 -15.92 5.15
N ASP A 9 -1.32 -15.37 6.32
CA ASP A 9 -2.30 -15.02 7.35
C ASP A 9 -2.64 -13.52 7.35
N SER A 10 -1.99 -12.72 6.51
CA SER A 10 -2.18 -11.26 6.44
C SER A 10 -3.06 -10.81 5.28
N LEU A 11 -3.31 -11.68 4.29
CA LEU A 11 -4.07 -11.34 3.09
C LEU A 11 -5.42 -12.07 3.05
N THR A 12 -6.49 -11.31 2.82
CA THR A 12 -7.83 -11.87 2.54
C THR A 12 -7.88 -12.43 1.13
N LEU A 13 -7.20 -11.77 0.19
CA LEU A 13 -7.04 -12.18 -1.19
C LEU A 13 -5.59 -11.94 -1.62
N PRO A 14 -4.98 -12.81 -2.44
CA PRO A 14 -3.59 -12.67 -2.89
C PRO A 14 -3.47 -11.62 -4.01
N VAL A 15 -3.81 -10.37 -3.69
CA VAL A 15 -3.87 -9.25 -4.65
C VAL A 15 -3.09 -8.04 -4.15
N VAL A 16 -2.59 -7.26 -5.10
CA VAL A 16 -1.93 -5.97 -4.87
C VAL A 16 -2.77 -4.88 -5.52
N GLY A 17 -3.10 -3.83 -4.78
CA GLY A 17 -3.76 -2.65 -5.34
C GLY A 17 -2.79 -1.90 -6.26
N SER A 18 -3.11 -1.79 -7.55
CA SER A 18 -2.25 -1.10 -8.52
C SER A 18 -2.01 0.35 -8.12
N PRO A 19 -0.78 0.89 -8.24
CA PRO A 19 -0.50 2.26 -7.89
C PRO A 19 -1.11 3.21 -8.92
N LEU A 20 -1.94 4.14 -8.45
CA LEU A 20 -2.61 5.14 -9.28
C LEU A 20 -2.01 6.51 -9.02
N PHE A 21 -1.51 7.16 -10.07
CA PHE A 21 -0.98 8.52 -9.99
C PHE A 21 -2.08 9.48 -9.54
N ILE A 22 -1.76 10.37 -8.59
CA ILE A 22 -2.68 11.31 -7.93
C ILE A 22 -3.75 10.66 -7.03
N VAL A 23 -4.24 9.46 -7.35
CA VAL A 23 -5.34 8.81 -6.62
C VAL A 23 -4.85 8.01 -5.40
N SER A 24 -3.77 7.22 -5.55
CA SER A 24 -3.27 6.40 -4.44
C SER A 24 -2.50 7.25 -3.43
N GLY A 25 -3.02 7.36 -2.22
CA GLY A 25 -2.36 8.03 -1.09
C GLY A 25 -2.41 7.18 0.20
N PRO A 26 -1.92 7.71 1.33
CA PRO A 26 -1.81 6.97 2.58
C PRO A 26 -3.15 6.40 3.06
N GLU A 27 -4.22 7.18 2.95
CA GLU A 27 -5.55 6.80 3.43
C GLU A 27 -6.08 5.58 2.67
N LEU A 28 -5.88 5.53 1.35
CA LEU A 28 -6.26 4.38 0.53
C LEU A 28 -5.41 3.15 0.85
N VAL A 29 -4.10 3.31 0.98
CA VAL A 29 -3.20 2.19 1.29
C VAL A 29 -3.47 1.62 2.68
N ILE A 30 -3.71 2.46 3.69
CA ILE A 30 -4.09 2.00 5.03
C ILE A 30 -5.40 1.20 4.98
N ALA A 31 -6.40 1.69 4.24
CA ALA A 31 -7.67 0.99 4.08
C ALA A 31 -7.49 -0.37 3.37
N GLN A 32 -6.67 -0.44 2.33
CA GLN A 32 -6.33 -1.68 1.63
C GLN A 32 -5.62 -2.68 2.56
N CYS A 33 -4.59 -2.24 3.28
CA CYS A 33 -3.87 -3.09 4.23
C CYS A 33 -4.80 -3.66 5.31
N LYS A 34 -5.70 -2.83 5.87
CA LYS A 34 -6.71 -3.28 6.86
C LYS A 34 -7.73 -4.25 6.27
N ALA A 35 -8.00 -4.19 4.97
CA ALA A 35 -8.87 -5.14 4.27
C ALA A 35 -8.18 -6.45 3.87
N GLY A 36 -6.88 -6.60 4.18
CA GLY A 36 -6.09 -7.77 3.78
C GLY A 36 -5.70 -7.76 2.29
N VAL A 37 -5.44 -6.56 1.75
CA VAL A 37 -4.90 -6.33 0.40
C VAL A 37 -3.56 -5.61 0.54
N VAL A 38 -2.56 -5.96 -0.28
CA VAL A 38 -1.30 -5.20 -0.32
C VAL A 38 -1.58 -3.84 -0.97
N GLY A 39 -1.48 -2.76 -0.21
CA GLY A 39 -1.64 -1.40 -0.74
C GLY A 39 -0.37 -0.88 -1.41
N SER A 40 -0.53 0.00 -2.40
CA SER A 40 0.60 0.67 -3.06
C SER A 40 0.24 2.08 -3.55
N PHE A 41 1.25 2.94 -3.65
CA PHE A 41 1.16 4.27 -4.27
C PHE A 41 2.46 4.62 -5.00
N PRO A 42 2.42 5.44 -6.07
CA PRO A 42 3.63 6.01 -6.65
C PRO A 42 4.32 6.93 -5.64
N ALA A 43 5.63 6.77 -5.43
CA ALA A 43 6.42 7.68 -4.59
C ALA A 43 6.27 9.15 -5.02
N LEU A 44 6.10 9.38 -6.33
CA LEU A 44 5.84 10.69 -6.91
C LEU A 44 4.51 11.33 -6.46
N ASN A 45 3.59 10.62 -5.79
CA ASN A 45 2.38 11.23 -5.23
C ASN A 45 2.68 11.99 -3.93
N ALA A 46 3.72 11.59 -3.18
CA ALA A 46 4.20 12.34 -2.03
C ALA A 46 5.00 13.56 -2.53
N ARG A 47 4.37 14.73 -2.47
CA ARG A 47 4.94 15.99 -2.98
C ARG A 47 4.94 17.06 -1.89
N PRO A 48 6.08 17.69 -1.59
CA PRO A 48 7.42 17.44 -2.15
C PRO A 48 7.99 16.08 -1.68
N VAL A 49 9.14 15.65 -2.21
CA VAL A 49 9.68 14.28 -2.02
C VAL A 49 9.89 13.92 -0.54
N GLU A 50 10.17 14.91 0.30
CA GLU A 50 10.34 14.77 1.75
C GLU A 50 9.07 14.26 2.44
N LYS A 51 7.89 14.48 1.84
CA LYS A 51 6.62 13.93 2.32
C LYS A 51 6.54 12.40 2.23
N LEU A 52 7.38 11.76 1.42
CA LEU A 52 7.39 10.31 1.32
C LEU A 52 7.72 9.65 2.67
N ASP A 53 8.68 10.20 3.41
CA ASP A 53 9.08 9.68 4.73
C ASP A 53 7.95 9.81 5.76
N GLU A 54 7.26 10.97 5.76
CA GLU A 54 6.07 11.18 6.59
C GLU A 54 4.95 10.18 6.23
N TRP A 55 4.73 9.92 4.94
CA TRP A 55 3.70 8.99 4.48
C TRP A 55 4.03 7.55 4.91
N LEU A 56 5.28 7.13 4.75
CA LEU A 56 5.73 5.79 5.17
C LEU A 56 5.64 5.62 6.69
N SER A 57 5.93 6.65 7.48
CA SER A 57 5.81 6.60 8.94
C SER A 57 4.36 6.49 9.45
N ARG A 58 3.35 6.85 8.62
CA ARG A 58 1.92 6.80 8.97
C ARG A 58 1.26 5.45 8.69
N ILE A 59 1.87 4.60 7.86
CA ILE A 59 1.27 3.35 7.33
C ILE A 59 1.83 2.16 8.11
#